data_AF-A0A2T1FHJ1-F1
#
_entry.id   AF-A0A2T1FHJ1-F1
#
_cell.length_a   1.000
_cell.length_b   1.000
_cell.length_c   1.000
_cell.angle_alpha   90.00
_cell.angle_beta   90.00
_cell.angle_gamma   90.00
#
_symmetry.space_group_name_H-M   'P 1'
#
loop_
_entity.id
_entity.type
_entity.pdbx_description
1 polymer ?
#
loop_
_entity_poly.entity_id
_entity_poly.type
_entity_poly.pdbx_seq_one_letter_code
_entity_poly.pdbx_strand_id
1 'polypeptide(L)'
;MNKGAIPDESPRNLLEQLLLQDALAGNGKGIQGGANNMLGDAPRLVAIYGGSPEHWYKMTSIQAFTINGASVQVHWFRNSQTQENVECKFKRQYPKIAPKNL
;
A
#
# COMPACT_ATOMS: atom_id res chain seq x y z
N MET A 1 -19.31 7.17 -13.86
CA MET A 1 -18.84 8.06 -12.77
C MET A 1 -17.34 7.90 -12.66
N ASN A 2 -16.57 8.96 -12.93
CA ASN A 2 -15.13 8.92 -12.67
C ASN A 2 -14.95 8.90 -11.15
N LYS A 3 -14.45 7.78 -10.60
CA LYS A 3 -14.05 7.72 -9.21
C LYS A 3 -12.87 8.69 -9.06
N GLY A 4 -13.04 9.74 -8.27
CA GLY A 4 -11.96 10.68 -7.96
C GLY A 4 -10.82 10.02 -7.19
N ALA A 5 -9.84 10.81 -6.76
CA ALA A 5 -8.72 10.34 -5.95
C ALA A 5 -9.21 9.56 -4.73
N ILE A 6 -8.61 8.39 -4.50
CA ILE A 6 -8.88 7.62 -3.30
C ILE A 6 -7.99 8.21 -2.20
N PRO A 7 -8.55 8.67 -1.07
CA PRO A 7 -7.76 9.25 0.00
C PRO A 7 -6.94 8.18 0.71
N ASP A 8 -5.84 8.61 1.33
CA ASP A 8 -5.08 7.79 2.25
C ASP A 8 -5.92 7.40 3.47
N GLU A 9 -5.74 6.18 3.97
CA GLU A 9 -6.36 5.72 5.21
C GLU A 9 -5.70 6.42 6.40
N SER A 10 -6.50 7.06 7.27
CA SER A 10 -5.99 7.68 8.49
C SER A 10 -5.62 6.63 9.54
N PRO A 11 -4.46 6.76 10.23
CA PRO A 11 -4.09 5.86 11.32
C PRO A 11 -5.06 6.01 12.50
N ARG A 12 -5.37 4.91 13.17
CA ARG A 12 -6.29 4.86 14.33
C ARG A 12 -5.57 4.72 15.66
N ASN A 13 -4.26 4.53 15.65
CA ASN A 13 -3.43 4.38 16.84
C ASN A 13 -1.97 4.74 16.53
N LEU A 14 -1.17 4.88 17.59
CA LEU A 14 0.25 5.26 17.48
C LEU A 14 1.06 4.27 16.62
N LEU A 15 0.79 2.97 16.71
CA LEU A 15 1.52 1.97 15.93
C LEU A 15 1.23 2.10 14.43
N GLU A 16 -0.03 2.31 14.03
CA GLU A 16 -0.39 2.62 12.64
C GLU A 16 0.26 3.93 12.17
N GLN A 17 0.30 4.97 13.02
CA GLN A 17 0.95 6.24 12.68
C GLN A 17 2.45 6.07 12.43
N LEU A 18 3.16 5.35 13.31
CA LEU A 18 4.59 5.07 13.16
C LEU A 18 4.87 4.25 11.90
N LEU A 19 4.05 3.25 11.63
CA LEU A 19 4.17 2.40 10.43
C LEU A 19 3.97 3.21 9.14
N LEU A 20 3.01 4.13 9.13
CA LEU A 20 2.77 5.04 8.00
C LEU A 20 3.93 6.02 7.80
N GLN A 21 4.45 6.61 8.88
CA GLN A 21 5.61 7.52 8.79
C GLN A 21 6.87 6.79 8.28
N ASP A 22 7.12 5.57 8.74
CA ASP A 22 8.24 4.75 8.26
C ASP A 22 8.11 4.43 6.76
N ALA A 23 6.93 4.01 6.32
CA ALA A 23 6.64 3.76 4.91
C ALA A 23 6.86 5.00 4.03
N LEU A 24 6.34 6.16 4.45
CA LEU A 24 6.48 7.43 3.73
C LEU A 24 7.91 8.00 3.78
N ALA A 25 8.71 7.64 4.78
CA ALA A 25 10.15 7.94 4.82
C ALA A 25 10.96 7.11 3.79
N GLY A 26 10.31 6.23 3.03
CA GLY A 26 10.91 5.44 1.97
C GLY A 26 11.26 4.01 2.35
N ASN A 27 10.92 3.56 3.57
CA ASN A 27 11.18 2.20 4.05
C ASN A 27 10.14 1.19 3.50
N GLY A 28 10.10 1.09 2.18
CA GLY A 28 9.21 0.22 1.44
C GLY A 28 9.89 -0.51 0.30
N LYS A 29 9.25 -1.56 -0.19
CA LYS A 29 9.67 -2.27 -1.40
C LYS A 29 8.52 -2.42 -2.39
N GLY A 30 8.85 -2.35 -3.68
CA GLY A 30 7.91 -2.66 -4.75
C GLY A 30 7.58 -4.14 -4.78
N ILE A 31 6.30 -4.48 -4.91
CA ILE A 31 5.81 -5.86 -5.00
C ILE A 31 5.13 -6.16 -6.34
N GLN A 32 4.76 -5.12 -7.08
CA GLN A 32 4.16 -5.21 -8.43
C GLN A 32 4.33 -3.85 -9.13
N GLY A 33 4.39 -3.82 -10.45
CA GLY A 33 4.54 -2.61 -11.25
C GLY A 33 5.68 -2.69 -12.26
N GLY A 34 5.86 -1.60 -13.01
CA GLY A 34 6.85 -1.56 -14.08
C GLY A 34 6.35 -2.17 -15.40
N ALA A 35 7.15 -2.00 -16.46
CA ALA A 35 6.83 -2.48 -17.80
C ALA A 35 6.63 -4.01 -17.89
N ASN A 36 7.29 -4.78 -17.01
CA ASN A 36 7.27 -6.24 -17.04
C ASN A 36 6.20 -6.86 -16.13
N ASN A 37 5.54 -6.07 -15.27
CA ASN A 37 4.52 -6.55 -14.33
C ASN A 37 3.48 -5.44 -14.05
N MET A 38 2.81 -5.01 -15.13
CA MET A 38 1.90 -3.88 -15.13
C MET A 38 0.82 -4.01 -14.04
N LEU A 39 0.50 -2.90 -13.37
CA LEU A 39 -0.62 -2.86 -12.43
C LEU A 39 -1.95 -2.86 -13.18
N GLY A 40 -2.90 -3.67 -12.73
CA GLY A 40 -4.28 -3.57 -13.20
C GLY A 40 -4.92 -2.20 -12.91
N ASP A 41 -4.47 -1.54 -11.83
CA ASP A 41 -4.89 -0.18 -11.47
C ASP A 41 -4.21 0.92 -12.30
N ALA A 42 -3.19 0.61 -13.11
CA ALA A 42 -2.39 1.63 -13.80
C ALA A 42 -3.22 2.62 -14.64
N PRO A 43 -4.23 2.20 -15.44
CA PRO A 43 -5.06 3.16 -16.18
C PRO A 43 -5.80 4.15 -15.28
N ARG A 44 -6.25 3.69 -14.11
CA ARG A 44 -6.95 4.53 -13.12
C ARG A 44 -5.98 5.49 -12.44
N LEU A 45 -4.79 5.02 -12.08
CA LEU A 45 -3.76 5.86 -11.47
C LEU A 45 -3.32 6.98 -12.43
N VAL A 46 -3.12 6.65 -13.71
CA VAL A 46 -2.81 7.66 -14.75
C VAL A 46 -3.94 8.65 -14.93
N ALA A 47 -5.20 8.20 -14.95
CA ALA A 47 -6.34 9.10 -15.12
C ALA A 47 -6.53 10.09 -13.94
N ILE A 48 -6.12 9.71 -12.73
CA ILE A 48 -6.31 10.52 -11.52
C ILE A 48 -5.07 11.35 -11.18
N TYR A 49 -3.89 10.74 -11.23
CA TYR A 49 -2.63 11.30 -10.75
C TYR A 49 -1.62 11.58 -11.88
N GLY A 50 -1.92 11.16 -13.12
CA GLY A 50 -1.05 11.36 -14.27
C GLY A 50 0.12 10.36 -14.37
N GLY A 51 1.12 10.73 -15.17
CA GLY A 51 2.28 9.88 -15.48
C GLY A 51 1.98 8.77 -16.48
N SER A 52 2.84 7.75 -16.51
CA SER A 52 2.72 6.60 -17.41
C SER A 52 2.46 5.30 -16.64
N PRO A 53 1.73 4.34 -17.21
CA PRO A 53 1.42 3.07 -16.56
C PRO A 53 2.64 2.31 -16.01
N GLU A 54 3.74 2.32 -16.75
CA GLU A 54 4.99 1.63 -16.43
C GLU A 54 5.77 2.27 -15.27
N HIS A 55 5.40 3.48 -14.87
CA HIS A 55 6.02 4.18 -13.74
C HIS A 55 5.31 3.91 -12.41
N TRP A 56 4.14 3.30 -12.43
CA TRP A 56 3.39 3.01 -11.22
C TRP A 56 3.77 1.66 -10.61
N TYR A 57 4.07 1.68 -9.31
CA TYR A 57 4.40 0.51 -8.52
C TYR A 57 3.48 0.39 -7.32
N LYS A 58 3.07 -0.84 -7.02
CA LYS A 58 2.49 -1.19 -5.73
C LYS A 58 3.62 -1.46 -4.75
N MET A 59 3.55 -0.78 -3.61
CA MET A 59 4.54 -0.82 -2.57
C MET A 59 3.99 -1.49 -1.31
N THR A 60 4.89 -2.05 -0.50
CA THR A 60 4.61 -2.51 0.85
C THR A 60 5.69 -2.04 1.82
N SER A 61 5.33 -1.77 3.07
CA SER A 61 6.29 -1.44 4.13
C SER A 61 7.22 -2.62 4.40
N ILE A 62 8.47 -2.33 4.77
CA ILE A 62 9.42 -3.38 5.21
C ILE A 62 9.01 -3.91 6.58
N GLN A 63 8.60 -3.00 7.47
CA GLN A 63 8.16 -3.34 8.82
C GLN A 63 6.69 -3.76 8.84
N ALA A 64 6.35 -4.57 9.85
CA ALA A 64 4.99 -4.93 10.20
C ALA A 64 4.83 -4.91 11.73
N PHE A 65 3.68 -4.45 12.23
CA PHE A 65 3.37 -4.49 13.66
C PHE A 65 2.18 -5.40 13.94
N THR A 66 2.20 -6.07 15.10
CA THR A 66 1.02 -6.81 15.56
C THR A 66 0.08 -5.85 16.27
N ILE A 67 -1.11 -5.64 15.71
CA ILE A 67 -2.14 -4.73 16.24
C ILE A 67 -3.45 -5.50 16.30
N ASN A 68 -4.00 -5.68 17.51
CA ASN A 68 -5.24 -6.42 17.75
C ASN A 68 -5.23 -7.82 17.13
N GLY A 69 -4.11 -8.54 17.25
CA GLY A 69 -3.95 -9.90 16.74
C GLY A 69 -3.75 -10.03 15.23
N ALA A 70 -3.67 -8.91 14.49
CA ALA A 70 -3.29 -8.90 13.08
C ALA A 70 -1.85 -8.42 12.89
N SER A 71 -1.11 -9.04 11.97
CA SER A 71 0.09 -8.42 11.40
C SER A 71 -0.37 -7.31 10.44
N VAL A 72 0.08 -6.08 10.68
CA VAL A 72 -0.30 -4.89 9.92
C VAL A 72 0.90 -4.34 9.16
N GLN A 73 0.75 -4.16 7.85
CA GLN A 73 1.69 -3.50 6.94
C GLN A 73 1.00 -2.29 6.27
N VAL A 74 1.77 -1.34 5.75
CA VAL A 74 1.23 -0.28 4.88
C VAL A 74 1.45 -0.69 3.43
N HIS A 75 0.40 -0.59 2.62
CA HIS A 75 0.49 -0.74 1.17
C HIS A 75 0.11 0.60 0.52
N TRP A 76 0.78 0.98 -0.56
CA TRP A 76 0.48 2.21 -1.31
C TRP A 76 0.89 2.07 -2.78
N PHE A 77 0.56 3.07 -3.59
CA PHE A 77 1.11 3.20 -4.94
C PHE A 77 2.18 4.29 -4.98
N ARG A 78 3.27 4.03 -5.68
CA ARG A 78 4.35 4.98 -5.91
C ARG A 78 4.59 5.17 -7.41
N ASN A 79 4.69 6.41 -7.84
CA ASN A 79 5.20 6.73 -9.17
C ASN A 79 6.73 6.84 -9.12
N SER A 80 7.45 6.04 -9.91
CA SER A 80 8.91 6.01 -9.89
C SER A 80 9.57 7.23 -10.53
N GLN A 81 8.83 8.02 -11.32
CA GLN A 81 9.35 9.27 -11.91
C GLN A 81 9.13 10.45 -10.98
N THR A 82 7.89 10.64 -10.50
CA THR A 82 7.54 11.79 -9.64
C THR A 82 7.85 11.55 -8.16
N GLN A 83 8.12 10.30 -7.77
CA GLN A 83 8.31 9.86 -6.37
C GLN A 83 7.07 10.05 -5.48
N GLU A 84 5.93 10.39 -6.08
CA GLU A 84 4.66 10.57 -5.38
C GLU A 84 4.14 9.25 -4.82
N ASN A 85 3.68 9.27 -3.56
CA ASN A 85 3.01 8.15 -2.91
C ASN A 85 1.53 8.49 -2.74
N VAL A 86 0.64 7.58 -3.13
CA VAL A 86 -0.82 7.77 -3.06
C VAL A 86 -1.54 6.52 -2.56
N GLU A 87 -2.72 6.71 -2.00
CA GLU A 87 -3.65 5.67 -1.55
C GLU A 87 -3.04 4.72 -0.51
N CYS A 88 -2.36 5.27 0.49
CA CYS A 88 -1.79 4.52 1.59
C CYS A 88 -2.88 3.80 2.39
N LYS A 89 -2.75 2.49 2.61
CA LYS A 89 -3.74 1.65 3.29
C LYS A 89 -3.08 0.68 4.26
N PHE A 90 -3.75 0.41 5.38
CA PHE A 90 -3.29 -0.55 6.37
C PHE A 90 -3.76 -1.96 6.01
N LYS A 91 -2.85 -2.81 5.52
CA LYS A 91 -3.14 -4.19 5.23
C LYS A 91 -3.01 -5.06 6.47
N ARG A 92 -4.14 -5.62 6.91
CA ARG A 92 -4.23 -6.51 8.07
C ARG A 92 -4.25 -7.98 7.62
N GLN A 93 -3.39 -8.79 8.21
CA GLN A 93 -3.36 -10.24 8.04
C GLN A 93 -3.51 -10.91 9.40
N TYR A 94 -4.62 -11.64 9.58
CA TYR A 94 -4.84 -12.46 10.77
C TYR A 94 -4.22 -13.85 10.59
N PRO A 95 -3.66 -14.45 11.65
CA PRO A 95 -3.24 -15.84 11.64
C PRO A 95 -4.40 -16.75 11.20
N LYS A 96 -4.13 -17.70 10.31
CA LYS A 96 -5.08 -18.77 10.01
C LYS A 96 -5.09 -19.71 11.21
N ILE A 97 -6.08 -19.61 12.08
CA ILE A 97 -6.29 -20.60 13.14
C ILE A 97 -6.84 -21.86 12.46
N ALA A 98 -6.04 -22.93 12.40
CA ALA A 98 -6.55 -24.23 11.97
C ALA A 98 -7.61 -24.71 12.97
N PRO A 99 -8.74 -25.32 12.53
CA PRO A 99 -9.67 -25.92 13.47
C PRO A 99 -8.93 -26.98 14.30
N LYS A 100 -8.96 -26.82 15.64
CA LYS A 100 -8.58 -27.90 16.55
C LYS A 100 -9.69 -28.94 16.45
N ASN A 101 -9.41 -30.04 15.75
CA ASN A 101 -10.23 -31.24 15.90
C ASN A 101 -10.03 -31.71 17.35
N LEU A 102 -11.04 -31.46 18.19
CA LEU A 102 -11.19 -32.05 19.52
C LEU A 102 -11.68 -33.48 19.38
#